data_AF-A0A8T4NRZ3-F1
#
_entry.id   AF-A0A8T4NRZ3-F1
#
_cell.length_a   1.000
_cell.length_b   1.000
_cell.length_c   1.000
_cell.angle_alpha   90.00
_cell.angle_beta   90.00
_cell.angle_gamma   90.00
#
_symmetry.space_group_name_H-M   'P 1'
#
loop_
_entity.id
_entity.type
_entity.pdbx_description
1 polymer ?
#
loop_
_entity_poly.entity_id
_entity_poly.type
_entity_poly.pdbx_seq_one_letter_code
_entity_poly.pdbx_strand_id
1 'polypeptide(L)'
;MKYLLITAILIMIALVQAQEDAGDYMVGNWELEKALSFVNGVIALALFTITLAAYSRDGRKRFLLVSLAFFLFSIKSFLISSELFIAELTWVEPVSIVFEFVVLLLFFSGVISREG
;
A
#
# COMPACT_ATOMS: atom_id res chain seq x y z
N MET A 1 -33.45 -3.42 3.55
CA MET A 1 -32.09 -3.39 2.97
C MET A 1 -31.19 -2.29 3.54
N LYS A 2 -31.62 -1.02 3.65
CA LYS A 2 -30.77 0.08 4.20
C LYS A 2 -30.17 -0.19 5.58
N TYR A 3 -30.96 -0.71 6.52
CA TYR A 3 -30.49 -0.99 7.89
C TYR A 3 -29.46 -2.12 7.98
N LEU A 4 -29.54 -3.10 7.08
CA LEU A 4 -28.63 -4.25 7.03
C LEU A 4 -27.22 -3.80 6.58
N LEU A 5 -27.17 -2.83 5.67
CA LEU A 5 -25.93 -2.22 5.20
C LEU A 5 -25.27 -1.37 6.30
N ILE A 6 -26.08 -0.62 7.07
CA ILE A 6 -25.60 0.19 8.20
C ILE A 6 -25.05 -0.70 9.33
N THR A 7 -25.75 -1.80 9.65
CA THR A 7 -25.26 -2.76 10.66
C THR A 7 -23.99 -3.48 10.21
N ALA A 8 -23.87 -3.82 8.92
CA ALA A 8 -22.65 -4.44 8.39
C ALA A 8 -21.45 -3.48 8.47
N ILE A 9 -21.67 -2.19 8.19
CA ILE A 9 -20.63 -1.15 8.33
C ILE A 9 -20.20 -0.99 9.79
N LEU A 10 -21.14 -0.95 10.73
CA LEU A 10 -20.84 -0.84 12.16
C LEU A 10 -20.06 -2.05 12.70
N ILE A 11 -20.41 -3.26 12.25
CA ILE A 11 -19.69 -4.49 12.61
C ILE A 11 -18.27 -4.49 12.03
N MET A 12 -18.09 -4.02 10.79
CA MET A 12 -16.76 -3.87 10.19
C MET A 12 -15.90 -2.88 10.96
N ILE A 13 -16.46 -1.73 11.37
CA ILE A 13 -15.74 -0.73 12.18
C ILE A 13 -15.33 -1.32 13.54
N ALA A 14 -16.23 -2.05 14.20
CA ALA A 14 -15.94 -2.68 15.49
C ALA A 14 -14.87 -3.78 15.39
N LEU A 15 -14.87 -4.57 14.29
CA LEU A 15 -13.84 -5.58 14.04
C LEU A 15 -12.48 -4.96 13.72
N VAL A 16 -12.44 -3.81 13.04
CA VAL A 16 -11.21 -3.03 12.80
C VAL A 16 -10.61 -2.56 14.12
N GLN A 17 -11.42 -2.00 15.02
CA GLN A 17 -10.93 -1.56 16.33
C GLN A 17 -10.49 -2.70 17.26
N ALA A 18 -11.04 -3.91 17.08
CA ALA A 18 -10.65 -5.09 17.87
C ALA A 18 -9.30 -5.70 17.45
N GLN A 19 -8.71 -5.26 16.33
CA GLN A 19 -7.44 -5.77 15.82
C GLN A 19 -6.20 -5.02 16.37
N GLU A 20 -6.38 -3.87 17.03
CA GLU A 20 -5.29 -3.04 17.58
C GLU A 20 -4.52 -3.68 18.75
N ASP A 21 -4.97 -4.82 19.30
CA ASP A 21 -4.35 -5.45 20.49
C ASP A 21 -3.28 -6.51 20.16
N ALA A 22 -2.85 -6.60 18.89
CA ALA A 22 -1.70 -7.39 18.47
C ALA A 22 -0.43 -6.56 18.68
N GLY A 23 0.01 -6.47 19.94
CA GLY A 23 1.07 -5.54 20.38
C GLY A 23 2.25 -5.39 19.43
N ASP A 24 2.62 -4.14 19.17
CA ASP A 24 3.71 -3.75 18.29
C ASP A 24 4.99 -4.51 18.60
N TYR A 25 5.47 -5.23 17.60
CA TYR A 25 6.76 -5.89 17.67
C TYR A 25 7.86 -4.82 17.65
N MET A 26 8.37 -4.49 18.83
CA MET A 26 9.50 -3.57 19.00
C MET A 26 10.82 -4.33 18.75
N VAL A 27 11.63 -3.84 17.82
CA VAL A 27 13.02 -4.31 17.64
C VAL A 27 13.95 -3.16 17.99
N GLY A 28 14.43 -3.16 19.24
CA GLY A 28 15.13 -2.00 19.81
C GLY A 28 14.14 -0.87 20.10
N ASN A 29 14.48 0.37 19.71
CA ASN A 29 13.63 1.55 19.86
C ASN A 29 12.79 1.88 18.60
N TRP A 30 12.66 0.89 17.70
CA TRP A 30 11.99 1.04 16.42
C TRP A 30 10.87 0.03 16.33
N GLU A 31 9.71 0.49 15.88
CA GLU A 31 8.58 -0.38 15.53
C GLU A 31 8.96 -1.15 14.26
N LEU A 32 8.97 -2.49 14.36
CA LEU A 32 9.44 -3.37 13.30
C LEU A 32 8.65 -3.18 12.01
N GLU A 33 7.34 -2.99 12.12
CA GLU A 33 6.46 -2.76 10.98
C GLU A 33 6.86 -1.52 10.18
N LYS A 34 7.09 -0.39 10.86
CA LYS A 34 7.50 0.85 10.21
C LYS A 34 8.89 0.74 9.59
N ALA A 35 9.82 0.04 10.26
CA ALA A 35 11.16 -0.23 9.72
C ALA A 35 11.12 -1.11 8.47
N LEU A 36 10.31 -2.18 8.48
CA LEU A 36 10.07 -3.03 7.32
C LEU A 36 9.39 -2.27 6.19
N SER A 37 8.45 -1.37 6.52
CA SER A 37 7.80 -0.49 5.55
C SER A 37 8.81 0.42 4.84
N PHE A 38 9.81 0.95 5.55
CA PHE A 38 10.88 1.73 4.93
C PHE A 38 11.64 0.91 3.86
N VAL A 39 12.07 -0.31 4.24
CA VAL A 39 12.79 -1.22 3.34
C VAL A 39 11.93 -1.58 2.13
N ASN A 40 10.65 -1.91 2.35
CA ASN A 40 9.68 -2.18 1.28
C ASN A 40 9.53 -0.99 0.33
N GLY A 41 9.50 0.24 0.85
CA GLY A 41 9.43 1.46 0.06
C GLY A 41 10.63 1.64 -0.86
N VAL A 42 11.84 1.38 -0.36
CA VAL A 42 13.09 1.43 -1.15
C VAL A 42 13.10 0.35 -2.24
N ILE A 43 12.73 -0.89 -1.91
CA ILE A 43 12.65 -1.99 -2.89
C ILE A 43 11.62 -1.67 -3.97
N ALA A 44 10.45 -1.17 -3.59
CA ALA A 44 9.41 -0.80 -4.54
C ALA A 44 9.84 0.35 -5.46
N LEU A 45 10.63 1.30 -4.95
CA LEU A 45 11.22 2.38 -5.76
C LEU A 45 12.24 1.82 -6.78
N ALA A 46 13.05 0.85 -6.38
CA ALA A 46 13.93 0.15 -7.31
C ALA A 46 13.13 -0.60 -8.39
N LEU A 47 12.06 -1.31 -8.02
CA LEU A 47 11.18 -1.98 -8.98
C LEU A 47 10.47 -0.99 -9.91
N PHE A 48 10.04 0.16 -9.40
CA PHE A 48 9.48 1.25 -10.20
C PHE A 48 10.48 1.70 -11.27
N THR A 49 11.73 1.99 -10.90
CA THR A 49 12.74 2.44 -11.87
C THR A 49 13.05 1.37 -12.93
N ILE A 50 13.15 0.10 -12.53
CA ILE A 50 13.37 -1.02 -13.46
C ILE A 50 12.19 -1.19 -14.43
N THR A 51 10.96 -1.16 -13.92
CA THR A 51 9.75 -1.35 -14.74
C THR A 51 9.48 -0.14 -15.63
N LEU A 52 9.79 1.07 -15.18
CA LEU A 52 9.74 2.28 -16.00
C LEU A 52 10.78 2.22 -17.13
N ALA A 53 12.00 1.76 -16.84
CA ALA A 53 13.02 1.55 -17.86
C ALA A 53 12.59 0.47 -18.87
N ALA A 54 11.94 -0.61 -18.41
CA ALA A 54 11.37 -1.63 -19.30
C ALA A 54 10.24 -1.07 -20.18
N TYR A 55 9.38 -0.21 -19.63
CA TYR A 55 8.36 0.51 -20.39
C TYR A 55 8.99 1.38 -21.48
N SER A 56 10.06 2.11 -21.17
CA SER A 56 10.77 2.93 -22.16
C SER A 56 11.38 2.11 -23.30
N ARG A 57 11.60 0.80 -23.13
CA ARG A 57 12.21 -0.09 -24.14
C ARG A 57 11.18 -0.87 -24.95
N ASP A 58 10.12 -1.38 -24.32
CA ASP A 58 9.10 -2.24 -24.98
C ASP A 58 7.82 -1.45 -25.35
N GLY A 59 7.58 -0.27 -24.75
CA GLY A 59 6.43 0.59 -25.05
C GLY A 59 5.06 0.04 -24.65
N ARG A 60 4.99 -1.17 -24.08
CA ARG A 60 3.72 -1.82 -23.72
C ARG A 60 3.09 -1.19 -22.50
N LYS A 61 1.81 -0.81 -22.61
CA LYS A 61 1.01 -0.18 -21.54
C LYS A 61 1.00 -0.98 -20.23
N ARG A 62 1.13 -2.31 -20.30
CA ARG A 62 1.26 -3.18 -19.11
C ARG A 62 2.39 -2.74 -18.17
N PHE A 63 3.54 -2.32 -18.71
CA PHE A 63 4.69 -1.94 -17.88
C PHE A 63 4.50 -0.58 -17.22
N LEU A 64 3.77 0.32 -17.87
CA LEU A 64 3.40 1.60 -17.27
C LEU A 64 2.49 1.35 -16.05
N LEU A 65 1.44 0.54 -16.20
CA LEU A 65 0.53 0.21 -15.10
C LEU A 65 1.25 -0.45 -13.91
N VAL A 66 2.13 -1.40 -14.20
CA VAL A 66 2.96 -2.06 -13.19
C VAL A 66 3.94 -1.08 -12.52
N SER A 67 4.57 -0.18 -13.29
CA SER A 67 5.46 0.84 -12.73
C SER A 67 4.70 1.79 -11.82
N LEU A 68 3.50 2.22 -12.22
CA LEU A 68 2.65 3.09 -11.42
C LEU A 68 2.22 2.40 -10.12
N ALA A 69 1.93 1.10 -10.17
CA ALA A 69 1.63 0.29 -8.99
C ALA A 69 2.82 0.28 -8.00
N PHE A 70 4.04 0.03 -8.49
CA PHE A 70 5.24 0.06 -7.64
C PHE A 70 5.54 1.45 -7.09
N PHE A 71 5.28 2.50 -7.86
CA PHE A 71 5.44 3.88 -7.41
C PHE A 71 4.47 4.22 -6.27
N LEU A 72 3.18 3.90 -6.43
CA LEU A 72 2.18 4.09 -5.39
C LEU A 72 2.49 3.26 -4.14
N PHE A 73 2.93 2.02 -4.32
CA PHE A 73 3.35 1.17 -3.21
C PHE A 73 4.55 1.75 -2.46
N SER A 74 5.51 2.37 -3.17
CA SER A 74 6.63 3.06 -2.57
C SER A 74 6.17 4.27 -1.75
N ILE A 75 5.27 5.10 -2.29
CA ILE A 75 4.69 6.24 -1.56
C ILE A 75 3.99 5.79 -0.28
N LYS A 76 3.14 4.75 -0.36
CA LYS A 76 2.47 4.16 0.80
C LYS A 76 3.46 3.70 1.87
N SER A 77 4.49 2.97 1.44
CA SER A 77 5.52 2.44 2.34
C SER A 77 6.35 3.53 3.01
N PHE A 78 6.61 4.63 2.30
CA PHE A 78 7.22 5.83 2.88
C PHE A 78 6.28 6.58 3.83
N LEU A 79 4.98 6.59 3.56
CA LEU A 79 3.99 7.21 4.44
C LEU A 79 3.95 6.49 5.81
N ILE A 80 3.89 5.16 5.82
CA ILE A 80 3.93 4.35 7.06
C ILE A 80 5.27 4.56 7.80
N SER A 81 6.39 4.48 7.09
CA SER A 81 7.71 4.65 7.73
C SER A 81 7.99 6.08 8.18
N SER A 82 7.23 7.08 7.70
CA SER A 82 7.39 8.47 8.15
C SER A 82 7.04 8.67 9.63
N GLU A 83 6.19 7.79 10.18
CA GLU A 83 5.84 7.75 11.60
C GLU A 83 6.99 7.28 12.50
N LEU A 84 8.14 6.87 11.94
CA LEU A 84 9.38 6.70 12.71
C LEU A 84 10.04 8.05 13.04
N PHE A 85 9.78 9.07 12.23
CA PHE A 85 10.41 10.40 12.35
C PHE A 85 9.43 11.46 12.86
N ILE A 86 8.12 11.22 12.71
CA ILE A 86 7.02 12.11 13.08
C ILE A 86 6.13 11.39 14.07
N ALA A 87 5.36 12.12 14.88
CA ALA A 87 4.30 11.52 15.69
C ALA A 87 3.31 10.70 14.85
N GLU A 88 2.74 9.68 15.46
CA GLU A 88 1.77 8.78 14.85
C GLU A 88 0.54 9.53 14.31
N LEU A 89 0.16 9.25 13.07
CA LEU A 89 -0.88 9.96 12.33
C LEU A 89 -2.04 8.99 12.07
N THR A 90 -3.14 9.18 12.78
CA THR A 90 -4.33 8.31 12.71
C THR A 90 -4.97 8.15 11.32
N TRP A 91 -4.58 8.97 10.33
CA TRP A 91 -5.05 8.88 8.94
C TRP A 91 -4.10 8.11 8.02
N VAL A 92 -2.88 7.77 8.45
CA VAL A 92 -1.90 7.04 7.64
C VAL A 92 -2.38 5.61 7.36
N GLU A 93 -2.97 4.96 8.35
CA GLU A 93 -3.49 3.60 8.23
C GLU A 93 -4.67 3.48 7.24
N PRO A 94 -5.77 4.27 7.35
CA PRO A 94 -6.85 4.18 6.36
C PRO A 94 -6.40 4.59 4.96
N VAL A 95 -5.48 5.57 4.83
CA VAL A 95 -4.89 5.92 3.54
C VAL A 95 -4.08 4.74 2.98
N SER A 96 -3.30 4.06 3.80
CA SER A 96 -2.50 2.90 3.39
C SER A 96 -3.35 1.78 2.80
N ILE A 97 -4.53 1.52 3.35
CA ILE A 97 -5.50 0.54 2.82
C ILE A 97 -6.01 0.96 1.44
N VAL A 98 -6.34 2.26 1.25
CA VAL A 98 -6.76 2.79 -0.05
C VAL A 98 -5.66 2.60 -1.10
N PHE A 99 -4.41 2.88 -0.73
CA PHE A 99 -3.26 2.66 -1.61
C PHE A 99 -3.10 1.18 -1.99
N GLU A 100 -3.24 0.24 -1.06
CA GLU A 100 -3.19 -1.20 -1.37
C GLU A 100 -4.25 -1.60 -2.40
N PHE A 101 -5.48 -1.11 -2.22
CA PHE A 101 -6.57 -1.39 -3.16
C PHE A 101 -6.29 -0.82 -4.55
N VAL A 102 -5.79 0.41 -4.64
CA VAL A 102 -5.41 1.04 -5.91
C VAL A 102 -4.25 0.30 -6.57
N VAL A 103 -3.25 -0.13 -5.81
CA VAL A 103 -2.12 -0.92 -6.29
C VAL A 103 -2.60 -2.26 -6.87
N LEU A 104 -3.51 -2.96 -6.18
CA LEU A 104 -4.13 -4.19 -6.67
C LEU A 104 -4.92 -3.96 -7.97
N LEU A 105 -5.69 -2.88 -8.05
CA LEU A 105 -6.41 -2.51 -9.28
C LEU A 105 -5.45 -2.25 -10.44
N LEU A 106 -4.33 -1.58 -10.21
CA LEU A 106 -3.32 -1.32 -11.23
C LEU A 106 -2.63 -2.60 -11.68
N PHE A 107 -2.28 -3.50 -10.76
CA PHE A 107 -1.73 -4.81 -11.13
C PHE A 107 -2.72 -5.61 -11.95
N PHE A 108 -3.99 -5.69 -11.54
CA PHE A 108 -5.02 -6.41 -12.25
C PHE A 108 -5.28 -5.81 -13.64
N SER A 109 -5.34 -4.47 -13.73
CA SER A 109 -5.44 -3.75 -15.00
C SER A 109 -4.22 -4.03 -15.90
N GLY A 110 -3.01 -4.07 -15.34
CA GLY A 110 -1.78 -4.42 -16.05
C GLY A 110 -1.80 -5.85 -16.62
N VAL A 111 -2.38 -6.80 -15.88
CA VAL A 111 -2.56 -8.19 -16.32
C VAL A 111 -3.63 -8.31 -17.41
N ILE A 112 -4.77 -7.61 -17.26
CA ILE A 112 -5.86 -7.59 -18.25
C ILE A 112 -5.44 -6.89 -19.53
N SER A 113 -4.55 -5.90 -19.47
CA SER A 113 -4.00 -5.18 -20.63
C SER A 113 -3.11 -6.06 -21.53
N ARG A 114 -3.33 -7.39 -21.51
CA ARG A 114 -2.78 -8.44 -22.39
C ARG A 114 -3.05 -8.22 -23.88
N GLU A 115 -3.85 -7.23 -24.25
CA GLU A 115 -4.20 -6.89 -25.62
C GLU A 115 -3.67 -5.48 -25.97
N GLY A 116 -2.52 -5.43 -26.63
CA GLY A 116 -1.87 -4.20 -27.09
C GLY A 116 -0.47 -4.48 -27.63
#